data_AF-A0ABD1WTN7-F1
#
_entry.id   AF-A0ABD1WTN7-F1
#
_cell.length_a   1.000
_cell.length_b   1.000
_cell.length_c   1.000
_cell.angle_alpha   90.00
_cell.angle_beta   90.00
_cell.angle_gamma   90.00
#
_symmetry.space_group_name_H-M   'P 1'
#
loop_
_entity.id
_entity.type
_entity.pdbx_description
1 polymer ?
#
loop_
_entity_poly.entity_id
_entity_poly.type
_entity_poly.pdbx_seq_one_letter_code
_entity_poly.pdbx_strand_id
1 'polypeptide(L)'
;MEKTSKRVVATFDLLETIVKNCIDIVHMLVAEKGVLPEMVKIVKKKPDFQVKEKILILIDTWQEALGGAGARYPQFFSAYQDLLCIGAVFPQRTERSAPIITTPQTHPLTSYPQNLHNPESRPDAA
;
A
#
# COMPACT_ATOMS: atom_id res chain seq x y z
N MET A 1 -27.56 -18.08 -5.68
CA MET A 1 -27.21 -16.67 -5.33
C MET A 1 -25.97 -16.57 -4.42
N GLU A 2 -25.64 -17.57 -3.61
CA GLU A 2 -24.46 -17.54 -2.71
C GLU A 2 -23.10 -17.68 -3.43
N LYS A 3 -23.03 -18.49 -4.49
CA LYS A 3 -21.78 -18.71 -5.28
C LYS A 3 -21.24 -17.45 -5.96
N THR A 4 -22.11 -16.52 -6.36
CA THR A 4 -21.70 -15.25 -6.98
C THR A 4 -21.14 -14.29 -5.94
N SER A 5 -21.70 -14.27 -4.73
CA SER A 5 -21.24 -13.43 -3.62
C SER A 5 -19.82 -13.79 -3.17
N LYS A 6 -19.53 -15.09 -3.01
CA LYS A 6 -18.18 -15.58 -2.66
C LYS A 6 -17.11 -15.21 -3.71
N ARG A 7 -17.48 -15.20 -5.00
CA ARG A 7 -16.58 -14.76 -6.08
C ARG A 7 -16.33 -13.26 -6.06
N VAL A 8 -17.35 -12.45 -5.79
CA VAL A 8 -17.21 -10.99 -5.73
C VAL A 8 -16.33 -10.58 -4.54
N VAL A 9 -16.51 -11.20 -3.38
CA VAL A 9 -15.67 -10.97 -2.20
C VAL A 9 -14.21 -11.35 -2.47
N ALA A 10 -13.96 -12.55 -2.99
CA ALA A 10 -12.60 -12.98 -3.34
C ALA A 10 -11.94 -12.09 -4.41
N THR A 11 -12.72 -11.51 -5.32
CA THR A 11 -12.20 -10.57 -6.33
C THR A 11 -11.78 -9.25 -5.67
N PHE A 12 -12.53 -8.77 -4.69
CA PHE A 12 -12.18 -7.58 -3.91
C PHE A 12 -10.95 -7.81 -3.03
N ASP A 13 -10.86 -8.96 -2.35
CA ASP A 13 -9.69 -9.31 -1.51
C ASP A 13 -8.42 -9.46 -2.35
N LEU A 14 -8.54 -10.07 -3.54
CA LEU A 14 -7.42 -10.19 -4.48
C LEU A 14 -7.03 -8.82 -5.05
N LEU A 15 -8.00 -7.97 -5.41
CA LEU A 15 -7.74 -6.61 -5.86
C LEU A 15 -7.04 -5.79 -4.76
N GLU A 16 -7.51 -5.90 -3.52
CA GLU A 16 -6.88 -5.28 -2.35
C GLU A 16 -5.43 -5.79 -2.16
N THR A 17 -5.20 -7.08 -2.36
CA THR A 17 -3.88 -7.70 -2.25
C THR A 17 -2.94 -7.27 -3.39
N ILE A 18 -3.44 -7.15 -4.62
CA ILE A 18 -2.66 -6.69 -5.79
C ILE A 18 -2.32 -5.20 -5.64
N VAL A 19 -3.26 -4.37 -5.18
CA VAL A 19 -3.00 -2.95 -4.88
C VAL A 19 -1.94 -2.79 -3.79
N LYS A 20 -1.93 -3.69 -2.78
CA LYS A 20 -0.92 -3.70 -1.71
C LYS A 20 0.47 -4.21 -2.16
N ASN A 21 0.58 -4.99 -3.24
CA ASN A 21 1.84 -5.61 -3.67
C ASN A 21 2.40 -5.08 -5.01
N CYS A 22 1.60 -4.43 -5.86
CA CYS A 22 1.98 -3.96 -7.21
C CYS A 22 1.89 -2.43 -7.34
N ILE A 23 2.30 -1.77 -6.27
CA ILE A 23 2.14 -0.35 -5.95
C ILE A 23 2.54 0.58 -7.11
N ASP A 24 3.67 0.36 -7.79
CA ASP A 24 4.20 1.39 -8.70
C ASP A 24 3.46 1.46 -10.07
N ILE A 25 3.04 0.33 -10.64
CA ILE A 25 2.34 0.29 -11.95
C ILE A 25 0.89 0.73 -11.82
N VAL A 26 0.21 0.30 -10.75
CA VAL A 26 -1.20 0.66 -10.52
C VAL A 26 -1.32 2.14 -10.15
N HIS A 27 -0.40 2.69 -9.35
CA HIS A 27 -0.40 4.12 -9.03
C HIS A 27 -0.14 5.00 -10.26
N MET A 28 0.80 4.60 -11.13
CA MET A 28 1.01 5.25 -12.43
C MET A 28 -0.26 5.23 -13.28
N LEU A 29 -0.93 4.08 -13.41
CA LEU A 29 -2.15 3.96 -14.21
C LEU A 29 -3.32 4.79 -13.65
N VAL A 30 -3.47 4.86 -12.33
CA VAL A 30 -4.50 5.69 -11.68
C VAL A 30 -4.23 7.18 -11.90
N ALA A 31 -2.97 7.60 -11.82
CA ALA A 31 -2.54 8.96 -12.11
C ALA A 31 -2.74 9.34 -13.60
N GLU A 32 -2.39 8.45 -14.53
CA GLU A 32 -2.42 8.73 -15.97
C GLU A 32 -3.82 8.62 -16.59
N LYS A 33 -4.68 7.71 -16.10
CA LYS A 33 -6.00 7.46 -16.72
C LYS A 33 -7.10 8.42 -16.25
N GLY A 34 -6.78 9.48 -15.52
CA GLY A 34 -7.76 10.48 -15.09
C GLY A 34 -8.79 9.97 -14.07
N VAL A 35 -8.46 8.90 -13.34
CA VAL A 35 -9.36 8.29 -12.35
C VAL A 35 -9.61 9.24 -11.18
N LEU A 36 -8.57 9.94 -10.72
CA LEU A 36 -8.64 10.89 -9.61
C LEU A 36 -9.60 12.07 -9.90
N PRO A 37 -9.51 12.77 -11.05
CA PRO A 37 -10.52 13.75 -11.45
C PRO A 37 -11.96 13.22 -11.45
N GLU A 38 -12.19 12.00 -11.95
CA GLU A 38 -13.54 11.42 -11.97
C GLU A 38 -14.04 11.08 -10.56
N MET A 39 -13.18 10.61 -9.66
CA MET A 39 -13.53 10.41 -8.24
C MET A 39 -13.95 11.72 -7.56
N VAL A 40 -13.20 12.81 -7.77
CA VAL A 40 -13.53 14.14 -7.25
C VAL A 40 -14.88 14.62 -7.82
N LYS A 41 -15.10 14.42 -9.12
CA LYS A 41 -16.36 14.77 -9.80
C LYS A 41 -17.55 13.97 -9.29
N ILE A 42 -17.37 12.69 -8.97
CA ILE A 42 -18.41 11.86 -8.34
C ILE A 42 -18.78 12.46 -6.99
N VAL A 43 -17.82 12.78 -6.12
CA VAL A 43 -18.10 13.40 -4.81
C VAL A 43 -18.83 14.75 -4.96
N LYS A 44 -18.44 15.57 -5.93
CA LYS A 44 -19.12 16.85 -6.24
C LYS A 44 -20.59 16.66 -6.64
N LYS A 45 -20.94 15.52 -7.25
CA LYS A 45 -22.33 15.16 -7.60
C LYS A 45 -23.17 14.67 -6.41
N LYS A 46 -22.63 14.68 -5.19
CA LYS A 46 -23.30 14.25 -3.95
C LYS A 46 -23.87 12.82 -4.09
N PRO A 47 -22.99 11.82 -4.25
CA PRO A 47 -23.41 10.42 -4.33
C PRO A 47 -23.97 9.98 -2.97
N ASP A 48 -24.44 8.74 -2.87
CA ASP A 48 -24.82 8.17 -1.58
C ASP A 48 -23.61 8.16 -0.60
N PHE A 49 -23.94 8.05 0.69
CA PHE A 49 -22.96 8.13 1.76
C PHE A 49 -21.84 7.10 1.62
N GLN A 50 -22.16 5.85 1.27
CA GLN A 50 -21.16 4.78 1.21
C GLN A 50 -20.16 5.02 0.08
N VAL A 51 -20.64 5.46 -1.09
CA VAL A 51 -19.76 5.79 -2.21
C VAL A 51 -18.85 6.97 -1.87
N LYS A 52 -19.40 8.04 -1.27
CA LYS A 52 -18.61 9.18 -0.83
C LYS A 52 -17.53 8.75 0.16
N GLU A 53 -17.90 8.01 1.21
CA GLU A 53 -16.99 7.55 2.26
C GLU A 53 -15.83 6.73 1.68
N LYS A 54 -16.13 5.76 0.79
CA LYS A 54 -15.10 4.94 0.14
C LYS A 54 -14.12 5.77 -0.69
N ILE A 55 -14.60 6.75 -1.45
CA ILE A 55 -13.73 7.65 -2.24
C ILE A 55 -12.81 8.46 -1.33
N LEU A 56 -13.36 9.01 -0.23
CA LEU A 56 -12.57 9.77 0.73
C LEU A 56 -11.47 8.91 1.36
N ILE A 57 -11.79 7.69 1.78
CA ILE A 57 -10.80 6.74 2.35
C ILE A 57 -9.69 6.42 1.34
N LEU A 58 -10.03 6.15 0.08
CA LEU A 58 -9.05 5.80 -0.94
C LEU A 58 -8.08 6.95 -1.21
N ILE A 59 -8.60 8.16 -1.44
CA ILE A 59 -7.78 9.34 -1.72
C ILE A 59 -6.89 9.66 -0.52
N ASP A 60 -7.43 9.58 0.69
CA ASP A 60 -6.71 9.82 1.93
C ASP A 60 -5.60 8.79 2.19
N THR A 61 -5.86 7.52 1.86
CA THR A 61 -4.85 6.45 1.98
C THR A 61 -3.73 6.64 0.96
N TRP A 62 -4.07 6.92 -0.30
CA TRP A 62 -3.08 7.07 -1.37
C TRP A 62 -2.21 8.31 -1.20
N GLN A 63 -2.80 9.47 -0.86
CA GLN A 63 -2.01 10.69 -0.67
C GLN A 63 -0.98 10.53 0.46
N GLU A 64 -1.34 9.84 1.54
CA GLU A 64 -0.45 9.56 2.67
C GLU A 64 0.64 8.55 2.29
N ALA A 65 0.25 7.43 1.69
CA ALA A 65 1.16 6.35 1.32
C ALA A 65 2.17 6.76 0.24
N LEU A 66 1.85 7.77 -0.57
CA LEU A 66 2.66 8.19 -1.72
C LEU A 66 3.48 9.45 -1.48
N GLY A 67 3.48 10.00 -0.26
CA GLY A 67 4.35 11.12 0.12
C GLY A 67 3.74 12.51 -0.11
N GLY A 68 2.42 12.60 -0.25
CA GLY A 68 1.68 13.88 -0.26
C GLY A 68 2.20 14.88 -1.30
N ALA A 69 2.52 16.09 -0.86
CA ALA A 69 2.99 17.17 -1.73
C ALA A 69 4.34 16.88 -2.43
N GLY A 70 5.18 16.02 -1.84
CA GLY A 70 6.47 15.61 -2.40
C GLY A 70 6.41 14.30 -3.20
N ALA A 71 5.21 13.77 -3.46
CA ALA A 71 5.01 12.49 -4.11
C ALA A 71 5.50 12.47 -5.56
N ARG A 72 5.95 11.30 -6.01
CA ARG A 72 6.22 11.02 -7.44
C ARG A 72 4.98 11.22 -8.32
N TYR A 73 3.80 11.05 -7.73
CA TYR A 73 2.50 11.25 -8.37
C TYR A 73 1.70 12.30 -7.58
N PRO A 74 1.92 13.61 -7.82
CA PRO A 74 1.28 14.67 -7.03
C PRO A 74 -0.24 14.77 -7.27
N GLN A 75 -0.78 14.07 -8.28
CA GLN A 75 -2.21 14.10 -8.59
C GLN A 75 -3.06 13.55 -7.44
N PHE A 76 -2.55 12.57 -6.68
CA PHE A 76 -3.24 12.01 -5.52
C PHE A 76 -3.43 13.06 -4.42
N PHE A 77 -2.38 13.84 -4.15
CA PHE A 77 -2.44 14.94 -3.19
C PHE A 77 -3.30 16.11 -3.71
N SER A 78 -3.25 16.42 -5.01
CA SER A 78 -4.14 17.41 -5.63
C SER A 78 -5.61 17.03 -5.46
N ALA A 79 -5.98 15.77 -5.69
CA ALA A 79 -7.35 15.30 -5.51
C ALA A 79 -7.82 15.41 -4.05
N TYR A 80 -6.91 15.14 -3.11
CA TYR A 80 -7.17 15.35 -1.68
C TYR A 80 -7.44 16.83 -1.37
N GLN A 81 -6.60 17.75 -1.86
CA GLN A 81 -6.81 19.19 -1.67
C GLN A 81 -8.12 19.68 -2.32
N ASP A 82 -8.42 19.24 -3.54
CA ASP A 82 -9.67 19.60 -4.23
C ASP A 82 -10.90 19.21 -3.41
N LEU A 83 -10.86 18.05 -2.75
CA LEU A 83 -11.93 17.59 -1.88
C LEU A 83 -12.02 18.41 -0.60
N LEU A 84 -10.90 18.81 0.01
CA LEU A 84 -10.90 19.73 1.15
C LEU A 84 -11.46 21.11 0.77
N CYS A 85 -11.11 21.64 -0.40
CA CYS A 85 -11.60 22.94 -0.88
C CYS A 85 -13.13 22.97 -1.07
N ILE A 86 -13.75 21.83 -1.39
CA ILE A 86 -15.22 21.72 -1.46
C ILE A 86 -15.87 21.32 -0.13
N GLY A 87 -15.11 21.30 0.97
CA GLY A 87 -15.60 21.03 2.32
C GLY A 87 -15.83 19.54 2.61
N ALA A 88 -15.14 18.63 1.91
CA ALA A 88 -15.19 17.23 2.27
C ALA A 88 -14.53 17.01 3.64
N VAL A 89 -15.23 16.28 4.51
CA VAL A 89 -14.70 15.82 5.80
C VAL A 89 -14.21 14.39 5.62
N PHE A 90 -12.91 14.19 5.73
CA PHE A 90 -12.32 12.86 5.66
C PHE A 90 -12.53 12.09 6.96
N PRO A 91 -12.76 10.76 6.88
CA PRO A 91 -12.94 9.95 8.08
C PRO A 91 -11.68 9.95 8.94
N GLN A 92 -11.86 9.89 10.26
CA GLN A 92 -10.74 9.76 11.18
C GLN A 92 -10.03 8.45 10.91
N ARG A 93 -8.71 8.53 10.77
CA ARG A 93 -7.87 7.36 10.62
C ARG A 93 -7.83 6.63 11.95
N THR A 94 -8.45 5.46 12.04
CA THR A 94 -8.21 4.56 13.16
C THR A 94 -6.72 4.25 13.17
N GLU A 95 -6.06 4.56 14.29
CA GLU A 95 -4.60 4.62 14.35
C GLU A 95 -3.95 3.36 13.80
N ARG A 96 -2.99 3.60 12.89
CA ARG A 96 -1.92 2.68 12.48
C ARG A 96 -1.56 1.80 13.68
N SER A 97 -1.86 0.51 13.61
CA SER A 97 -1.39 -0.47 14.60
C SER A 97 0.08 -0.19 14.86
N ALA A 98 0.40 0.03 16.14
CA ALA A 98 1.71 0.50 16.59
C ALA A 98 2.85 -0.25 15.86
N PRO A 99 3.97 0.42 15.54
CA PRO A 99 5.10 -0.26 14.94
C PRO A 99 5.51 -1.43 15.84
N ILE A 100 5.53 -2.64 15.29
CA ILE A 100 6.14 -3.79 15.96
C ILE A 100 7.63 -3.48 16.01
N ILE A 101 8.07 -2.89 17.12
CA ILE A 101 9.47 -2.79 17.49
C ILE A 101 9.88 -4.22 17.86
N THR A 102 10.27 -5.02 16.87
CA THR A 102 11.03 -6.24 17.12
C THR A 102 12.35 -5.80 17.74
N THR A 103 12.52 -6.01 19.04
CA THR A 103 13.81 -5.85 19.69
C THR A 103 14.85 -6.70 18.95
N PRO A 104 16.08 -6.19 18.73
CA PRO A 104 17.14 -7.01 18.17
C PRO A 104 17.37 -8.22 19.09
N GLN A 105 17.22 -9.42 18.56
CA GLN A 105 17.53 -10.65 19.29
C GLN A 105 19.02 -10.64 19.68
N THR A 106 19.30 -10.53 20.98
CA THR A 106 20.65 -10.60 21.56
C THR A 106 21.13 -12.03 21.84
N HIS A 107 20.55 -13.05 21.20
CA HIS A 107 21.07 -14.41 21.34
C HIS A 107 22.09 -14.70 20.23
N PRO A 108 23.37 -14.92 20.56
CA PRO A 108 24.29 -15.51 19.61
C PRO A 108 23.75 -16.90 19.27
N LEU A 109 23.49 -17.14 17.98
CA LEU A 109 23.29 -18.47 17.42
C LEU A 109 24.58 -19.27 17.64
N THR A 110 24.73 -19.82 18.83
CA THR A 110 25.75 -20.82 19.12
C THR A 110 25.29 -22.15 18.54
N SER A 111 26.23 -22.83 17.88
CA SER A 111 26.15 -24.19 17.36
C SER A 111 25.47 -24.38 16.00
N TYR A 112 26.20 -24.04 14.93
CA TYR A 112 26.25 -24.91 13.76
C TYR A 112 27.49 -25.81 13.88
N PRO A 113 27.36 -27.14 13.77
CA PRO A 113 28.52 -28.02 13.79
C PRO A 113 29.33 -27.85 12.51
N GLN A 114 30.63 -27.55 12.68
CA GLN A 114 31.61 -27.60 11.61
C GLN A 114 31.72 -29.04 11.11
N ASN A 115 31.24 -29.33 9.91
CA ASN A 115 31.73 -30.46 9.11
C ASN A 115 31.33 -30.28 7.64
N LEU A 116 32.22 -29.65 6.87
CA LEU A 116 32.42 -30.06 5.49
C LEU A 116 33.91 -30.01 5.16
N HIS A 117 34.51 -31.19 5.36
CA HIS A 117 35.68 -31.73 4.70
C HIS A 117 36.01 -31.09 3.33
N ASN A 118 37.24 -30.61 3.16
CA ASN A 118 37.96 -30.81 1.91
C ASN A 118 39.47 -30.93 2.20
N PRO A 119 40.12 -32.05 1.85
CA PRO A 119 41.56 -32.18 1.93
C PRO A 119 42.23 -31.56 0.70
N GLU A 120 43.54 -31.36 0.83
CA GLU A 120 44.50 -31.30 -0.28
C GLU A 120 44.62 -29.97 -1.05
N SER A 121 45.67 -29.21 -0.75
CA SER A 121 46.76 -28.96 -1.71
C SER A 121 47.88 -28.13 -1.06
N ARG A 122 48.99 -28.81 -0.74
CA ARG A 122 50.31 -28.22 -0.49
C ARG A 122 50.96 -27.92 -1.84
N PRO A 123 51.70 -26.81 -1.96
CA PRO A 123 53.05 -26.95 -2.49
C PRO A 123 54.10 -26.20 -1.66
N ASP A 124 55.30 -26.76 -1.70
CA ASP A 124 56.54 -26.37 -1.05
C ASP A 124 57.20 -25.10 -1.61
N ALA A 125 58.26 -24.70 -0.90
CA ALA A 125 59.40 -23.82 -1.25
C ALA A 125 59.28 -22.37 -0.72
N ALA A 126 60.26 -21.82 -0.01
CA ALA A 126 61.67 -22.19 0.23
C ALA A 126 62.14 -21.74 1.63
#